data_AF-A0A091F8B0-F1
#
_entry.id   AF-A0A091F8B0-F1
#
_cell.length_a   1.000
_cell.length_b   1.000
_cell.length_c   1.000
_cell.angle_alpha   90.00
_cell.angle_beta   90.00
_cell.angle_gamma   90.00
#
_symmetry.space_group_name_H-M   'P 1'
#
loop_
_entity.id
_entity.type
_entity.pdbx_description
1 polymer ?
#
loop_
_entity_poly.entity_id
_entity_poly.type
_entity_poly.pdbx_seq_one_letter_code
_entity_poly.pdbx_strand_id
1 'polypeptide(L)' 'MKQNITISLDKDMIRAGKMIAAQQGTSLNRMLCLELERIIRNVRQYDMAKQKAIAAMKTGFNSGMDRYPARDVLHER' A
#
# COMPACT_ATOMS: atom_id res chain seq x y z
N MET A 1 10.65 9.29 15.36
CA MET A 1 12.11 9.48 15.22
C MET A 1 12.57 8.83 13.91
N LYS A 2 13.59 9.38 13.24
CA LYS A 2 14.24 8.74 12.08
C LYS A 2 15.56 8.11 12.54
N GLN A 3 15.86 6.91 12.03
CA GLN A 3 17.11 6.20 12.30
C GLN A 3 17.88 6.03 11.00
N ASN A 4 19.19 6.31 11.02
CA ASN A 4 20.05 6.12 9.87
C ASN A 4 20.46 4.66 9.76
N ILE A 5 20.50 4.15 8.53
CA ILE A 5 21.00 2.82 8.19
C ILE A 5 22.14 2.95 7.19
N THR A 6 23.15 2.12 7.32
CA THR A 6 24.24 2.00 6.34
C THR A 6 23.94 0.80 5.45
N ILE A 7 23.94 1.00 4.14
CA ILE A 7 23.74 -0.05 3.14
C ILE A 7 24.95 -0.10 2.21
N SER A 8 25.35 -1.31 1.84
CA SER A 8 26.39 -1.54 0.83
C SER A 8 25.72 -1.72 -0.52
N LEU A 9 26.12 -0.91 -1.51
CA LEU A 9 25.64 -0.97 -2.88
C LEU A 9 26.84 -0.90 -3.84
N ASP A 10 26.69 -1.49 -5.01
CA ASP A 10 27.72 -1.42 -6.04
C ASP A 10 27.96 0.03 -6.49
N LYS A 11 29.22 0.36 -6.77
CA LYS A 11 29.61 1.74 -7.16
C LYS A 11 28.86 2.22 -8.40
N ASP A 12 28.65 1.33 -9.37
CA ASP A 12 27.93 1.65 -10.61
C ASP A 12 26.45 1.91 -10.34
N MET A 13 25.84 1.16 -9.42
CA MET A 13 24.46 1.39 -8.99
C MET A 13 24.30 2.73 -8.28
N ILE A 14 25.26 3.10 -7.41
CA ILE A 14 25.26 4.42 -6.76
C ILE A 14 25.36 5.54 -7.80
N ARG A 15 26.22 5.38 -8.82
CA ARG A 15 26.40 6.38 -9.87
C ARG A 15 25.14 6.55 -10.70
N ALA A 16 24.57 5.45 -11.20
CA ALA A 16 23.32 5.46 -11.95
C ALA A 16 22.17 6.06 -11.13
N GLY A 17 22.02 5.63 -9.88
CA GLY A 17 20.97 6.11 -8.98
C GLY A 17 21.08 7.62 -8.70
N LYS A 18 22.29 8.16 -8.53
CA LYS A 18 22.49 9.61 -8.36
C LYS A 18 22.07 10.40 -9.61
N MET A 19 22.40 9.90 -10.81
CA MET A 19 21.99 10.57 -12.06
C MET A 19 20.48 10.60 -12.22
N ILE A 20 19.80 9.47 -11.98
CA ILE A 20 18.34 9.37 -12.03
C ILE A 20 17.69 10.29 -11.00
N ALA A 21 18.18 10.27 -9.76
CA ALA A 21 17.67 11.13 -8.70
C ALA A 21 17.82 12.62 -9.06
N ALA A 22 18.96 13.03 -9.60
CA ALA A 22 19.18 14.39 -10.05
C ALA A 22 18.22 14.80 -11.19
N GLN A 23 18.01 13.92 -12.17
CA GLN A 23 17.04 14.15 -13.25
C GLN A 23 15.60 14.33 -12.74
N GLN A 24 15.25 13.64 -11.66
CA GLN A 24 13.95 13.74 -11.00
C GLN A 24 13.87 14.87 -9.95
N GLY A 25 14.92 15.68 -9.80
CA GLY A 25 14.96 16.76 -8.80
C GLY A 25 14.95 16.28 -7.35
N THR A 26 15.45 15.08 -7.09
CA THR A 26 15.49 14.45 -5.75
C THR A 26 16.89 13.95 -5.41
N SER A 27 17.07 13.39 -4.21
CA SER A 27 18.30 12.75 -3.77
C SER A 27 18.19 11.23 -3.79
N LEU A 28 19.33 10.53 -3.97
CA LEU A 28 19.38 9.07 -3.92
C LEU A 28 18.79 8.53 -2.59
N ASN A 29 19.12 9.17 -1.47
CA ASN A 29 18.57 8.78 -0.17
C ASN A 29 17.05 8.92 -0.12
N ARG A 30 16.51 10.05 -0.60
CA ARG A 30 15.06 10.27 -0.63
C ARG A 30 14.36 9.27 -1.55
N MET A 31 14.94 8.96 -2.71
CA MET A 31 14.43 7.95 -3.63
C MET A 31 14.36 6.57 -2.97
N LEU A 32 15.42 6.16 -2.26
CA LEU A 32 15.45 4.88 -1.53
C LEU A 32 14.43 4.83 -0.40
N CYS A 33 14.27 5.92 0.36
CA CYS A 33 13.24 6.00 1.39
C CYS A 33 11.83 5.82 0.81
N LEU A 34 11.51 6.52 -0.29
CA LEU A 34 10.20 6.44 -0.93
C LEU A 34 9.91 5.02 -1.45
N GLU A 35 10.91 4.37 -2.01
CA GLU A 35 10.77 3.01 -2.51
C GLU A 35 10.58 1.99 -1.38
N LEU A 36 11.33 2.13 -0.28
CA LEU A 36 11.13 1.30 0.91
C LEU A 36 9.74 1.50 1.51
N GLU A 37 9.27 2.74 1.60
CA GLU A 37 7.90 3.02 2.05
C GLU A 37 6.87 2.41 1.11
N ARG A 38 7.11 2.44 -0.22
CA ARG A 38 6.21 1.82 -1.20
C ARG A 38 6.12 0.32 -0.97
N ILE A 39 7.24 -0.35 -0.76
CA ILE A 39 7.29 -1.79 -0.45
C ILE A 39 6.51 -2.08 0.84
N ILE A 40 6.78 -1.33 1.92
CA ILE A 40 6.09 -1.51 3.21
C ILE A 40 4.58 -1.27 3.07
N ARG A 41 4.18 -0.21 2.36
CA ARG A 41 2.77 0.09 2.09
C ARG A 41 2.10 -1.05 1.33
N ASN A 42 2.72 -1.56 0.27
CA ASN A 42 2.15 -2.63 -0.52
C ASN A 42 1.91 -3.89 0.32
N VAL A 43 2.88 -4.25 1.18
CA VAL A 43 2.74 -5.39 2.10
C VAL A 43 1.62 -5.13 3.12
N ARG A 44 1.60 -3.95 3.74
CA ARG A 44 0.61 -3.61 4.78
C ARG A 44 -0.80 -3.45 4.24
N GLN A 45 -0.98 -2.97 3.00
CA GLN A 45 -2.29 -2.75 2.42
C GLN A 45 -3.10 -4.04 2.34
N TYR A 46 -2.47 -5.16 1.96
CA TYR A 46 -3.13 -6.45 1.95
C TYR A 46 -3.56 -6.88 3.35
N ASP A 47 -2.66 -6.82 4.33
CA ASP A 47 -2.97 -7.23 5.70
C ASP A 47 -4.05 -6.34 6.34
N MET A 48 -3.99 -5.03 6.09
CA MET A 48 -5.00 -4.08 6.56
C MET A 48 -6.36 -4.34 5.89
N ALA A 49 -6.39 -4.60 4.58
CA ALA A 49 -7.62 -4.94 3.88
C ALA A 49 -8.23 -6.25 4.40
N LYS A 50 -7.39 -7.27 4.61
CA LYS A 50 -7.79 -8.55 5.22
C LYS A 50 -8.38 -8.36 6.62
N GLN A 51 -7.70 -7.62 7.49
CA GLN A 51 -8.19 -7.35 8.85
C GLN A 51 -9.51 -6.58 8.83
N LYS A 52 -9.65 -5.58 7.96
CA LYS A 52 -10.91 -4.84 7.78
C LYS A 52 -12.05 -5.75 7.31
N ALA A 53 -11.79 -6.62 6.34
CA ALA A 53 -12.79 -7.57 5.84
C ALA A 53 -13.23 -8.55 6.94
N ILE A 54 -12.29 -9.12 7.70
CA ILE A 54 -12.59 -10.02 8.82
C ILE A 54 -13.38 -9.29 9.91
N ALA A 55 -13.02 -8.05 10.24
CA ALA A 55 -13.77 -7.24 11.22
C ALA A 55 -15.20 -6.98 10.73
N ALA A 56 -15.39 -6.58 9.47
CA ALA A 56 -16.71 -6.37 8.88
C ALA A 56 -17.56 -7.65 8.89
N MET A 57 -16.96 -8.81 8.60
CA MET A 57 -17.64 -10.11 8.69
C MET A 57 -18.09 -10.43 10.13
N LYS A 58 -17.26 -10.13 11.13
CA LYS A 58 -17.59 -10.35 12.55
C LYS A 58 -18.67 -9.41 13.07
N THR A 59 -18.62 -8.13 12.68
CA THR A 59 -19.66 -7.15 13.02
C THR A 59 -20.97 -7.49 12.31
N GLY A 60 -20.90 -8.11 11.13
CA GLY A 60 -22.05 -8.34 10.27
C GLY A 60 -22.53 -7.03 9.62
N PHE A 61 -23.46 -7.14 8.68
CA PHE A 61 -24.09 -6.00 8.05
C PHE A 61 -25.56 -5.96 8.44
N ASN A 62 -25.98 -4.89 9.13
CA ASN A 62 -27.39 -4.65 9.35
C ASN A 62 -27.95 -3.96 8.11
N SER A 63 -28.70 -4.70 7.29
CA SER A 63 -29.32 -4.16 6.08
C SER A 63 -30.45 -3.18 6.36
N GLY A 64 -30.94 -3.10 7.61
CA GLY A 64 -32.15 -2.34 7.96
C GLY A 64 -33.41 -2.84 7.26
N MET A 65 -33.34 -4.00 6.59
CA MET A 65 -34.45 -4.59 5.86
C MET A 65 -35.09 -5.70 6.68
N ASP A 66 -36.41 -5.65 6.83
CA ASP A 66 -37.18 -6.71 7.49
C ASP A 66 -37.19 -8.02 6.66
N ARG A 67 -37.05 -7.91 5.33
CA ARG A 67 -36.91 -9.04 4.42
C ARG A 67 -36.03 -8.65 3.23
N TYR A 68 -35.07 -9.51 2.88
CA TYR A 68 -34.29 -9.33 1.67
C TYR A 68 -35.14 -9.62 0.42
N PRO A 69 -35.09 -8.76 -0.62
CA PRO A 69 -35.79 -9.00 -1.87
C PRO A 69 -35.23 -10.22 -2.60
N ALA A 70 -36.04 -10.82 -3.48
CA ALA A 70 -35.59 -11.91 -4.34
C ALA A 70 -34.45 -11.42 -5.24
N ARG A 71 -33.49 -12.31 -5.54
CA ARG A 71 -32.31 -12.01 -6.34
C ARG A 71 -32.66 -11.31 -7.66
N ASP A 72 -33.71 -11.76 -8.32
CA ASP A 72 -34.09 -11.29 -9.65
C ASP A 72 -34.61 -9.84 -9.64
N VAL A 73 -35.11 -9.36 -8.49
CA VAL A 73 -35.53 -7.96 -8.29
C VAL A 73 -34.33 -7.02 -8.12
N LEU A 74 -33.18 -7.52 -7.67
CA LEU A 74 -31.97 -6.72 -7.45
C LEU A 74 -31.07 -6.59 -8.69
N HIS A 75 -31.27 -7.42 -9.72
CA HIS A 75 -30.40 -7.49 -10.91
C HIS A 75 -30.75 -6.49 -12.01
N GLU A 76 -31.81 -5.70 -11.87
CA GLU A 76 -32.13 -4.61 -12.80
C GLU A 76 -31.35 -3.34 -12.42
N ARG A 77 -30.08 -3.26 -12.82
CA ARG A 77 -29.30 -2.02 -12.86
C ARG A 77 -28.48 -1.92 -14.12
#